data_AF-A0A238WJN9-F1
#
_entry.id   AF-A0A238WJN9-F1
#
_cell.length_a   1.000
_cell.length_b   1.000
_cell.length_c   1.000
_cell.angle_alpha   90.00
_cell.angle_beta   90.00
_cell.angle_gamma   90.00
#
_symmetry.space_group_name_H-M   'P 1'
#
loop_
_entity.id
_entity.type
_entity.pdbx_description
1 polymer ?
#
loop_
_entity_poly.entity_id
_entity_poly.type
_entity_poly.pdbx_seq_one_letter_code
_entity_poly.pdbx_strand_id
1 'polypeptide(L)'
;MTVDTTTARTDGGERTDGRPRRAALRASLLGEHGFERATVWGAVGFALAFVSFDLLPVSDGGTAAWLAATAVAVGALGAVAMARIGTGALPCTLFMYGPAAAVGLRTVEPRYLDALPAGAAVEPLAVAAAVALAIGPASYVVGRVIAPADG
;
A
#
# COMPACT_ATOMS: atom_id res chain seq x y z
N MET A 1 41.79 25.41 56.00
CA MET A 1 41.07 24.13 55.90
C MET A 1 40.57 24.04 54.47
N THR A 2 41.34 23.35 53.64
CA THR A 2 41.20 23.33 52.17
C THR A 2 40.31 22.15 51.81
N VAL A 3 39.16 22.42 51.20
CA VAL A 3 38.22 21.38 50.77
C VAL A 3 38.55 20.99 49.35
N ASP A 4 38.83 19.70 49.17
CA ASP A 4 39.09 19.07 47.88
C ASP A 4 37.78 18.59 47.21
N THR A 5 37.86 18.53 45.89
CA THR A 5 36.94 18.07 44.84
C THR A 5 35.91 16.97 45.18
N THR A 6 34.71 17.02 44.59
CA THR A 6 33.97 15.85 44.07
C THR A 6 32.86 16.24 43.08
N THR A 7 33.01 15.68 41.87
CA THR A 7 32.08 15.49 40.75
C THR A 7 30.62 15.17 41.08
N ALA A 8 29.71 15.82 40.35
CA ALA A 8 28.42 15.22 39.96
C ALA A 8 28.09 15.63 38.52
N ARG A 9 28.80 15.01 37.56
CA ARG A 9 28.38 14.90 36.17
C ARG A 9 27.30 13.83 36.14
N THR A 10 26.03 14.21 36.19
CA THR A 10 24.94 13.27 35.90
C THR A 10 24.78 13.15 34.39
N ASP A 11 25.00 11.92 33.93
CA ASP A 11 24.74 11.43 32.59
C ASP A 11 23.40 11.91 32.03
N GLY A 12 23.49 12.64 30.91
CA GLY A 12 22.37 12.93 30.02
C GLY A 12 22.49 12.19 28.68
N GLY A 13 23.18 11.05 28.65
CA GLY A 13 23.21 10.15 27.51
C GLY A 13 21.87 9.44 27.34
N GLU A 14 21.53 9.02 26.12
CA GLU A 14 20.35 8.19 25.78
C GLU A 14 18.99 8.89 25.53
N ARG A 15 18.96 9.99 24.77
CA ARG A 15 17.73 10.39 24.02
C ARG A 15 17.93 10.59 22.52
N THR A 16 19.09 10.22 21.96
CA THR A 16 19.45 10.55 20.58
C THR A 16 19.36 9.39 19.59
N ASP A 17 19.42 8.14 20.04
CA ASP A 17 19.44 6.97 19.14
C ASP A 17 18.13 6.73 18.36
N GLY A 18 17.00 7.26 18.87
CA GLY A 18 15.69 7.05 18.23
C GLY A 18 15.37 7.97 17.05
N ARG A 19 15.98 9.17 16.97
CA ARG A 19 15.69 10.15 15.91
C ARG A 19 16.11 9.68 14.51
N PRO A 20 17.34 9.20 14.28
CA PRO A 20 17.77 8.77 12.96
C PRO A 20 16.95 7.56 12.47
N ARG A 21 16.65 6.60 13.36
CA ARG A 21 15.81 5.44 13.02
C ARG A 21 14.38 5.83 12.65
N ARG A 22 13.76 6.77 13.39
CA ARG A 22 12.42 7.29 13.07
C ARG A 22 12.38 8.05 11.76
N ALA A 23 13.42 8.82 11.45
CA ALA A 23 13.55 9.52 10.17
C ALA A 23 13.65 8.51 9.01
N ALA A 24 14.48 7.47 9.13
CA ALA A 24 14.59 6.41 8.14
C ALA A 24 13.29 5.61 7.94
N LEU A 25 12.56 5.33 9.03
CA LEU A 25 11.23 4.69 8.97
C LEU A 25 10.20 5.58 8.28
N ARG A 26 10.17 6.88 8.59
CA ARG A 26 9.28 7.82 7.90
C ARG A 26 9.60 7.92 6.42
N ALA A 27 10.88 8.01 6.07
CA ALA A 27 11.32 8.06 4.67
C ALA A 27 10.92 6.78 3.91
N SER A 28 11.08 5.59 4.50
CA SER A 28 10.70 4.33 3.86
C SER A 28 9.18 4.10 3.78
N LEU A 29 8.42 4.52 4.78
CA LEU A 29 6.96 4.37 4.78
C LEU A 29 6.28 5.36 3.84
N LEU A 30 6.68 6.63 3.88
CA LEU A 30 6.01 7.71 3.16
C LEU A 30 6.59 7.93 1.76
N GLY A 31 7.91 7.74 1.59
CA GLY A 31 8.64 8.24 0.43
C GLY A 31 8.66 9.78 0.39
N GLU A 32 9.43 10.34 -0.53
CA GLU A 32 9.53 11.80 -0.69
C GLU A 32 8.34 12.34 -1.51
N HIS A 33 7.93 11.61 -2.54
CA HIS A 33 6.82 11.96 -3.42
C HIS A 33 6.12 10.66 -3.86
N GLY A 34 4.80 10.55 -3.69
CA GLY A 34 4.14 9.30 -4.11
C GLY A 34 2.66 9.17 -3.77
N PHE A 35 2.17 9.83 -2.72
CA PHE A 35 0.78 9.68 -2.30
C PHE A 35 -0.23 10.15 -3.34
N GLU A 36 -0.08 11.36 -3.88
CA GLU A 36 -1.01 11.90 -4.88
C GLU A 36 -1.08 10.99 -6.12
N ARG A 37 0.08 10.63 -6.66
CA ARG A 37 0.18 9.70 -7.79
C ARG A 37 -0.39 8.32 -7.45
N ALA A 38 -0.15 7.79 -6.24
CA ALA A 38 -0.67 6.50 -5.81
C ALA A 38 -2.19 6.52 -5.70
N THR A 39 -2.78 7.60 -5.18
CA THR A 39 -4.23 7.78 -5.11
C THR A 39 -4.83 7.85 -6.52
N VAL A 40 -4.27 8.69 -7.40
CA VAL A 40 -4.76 8.85 -8.77
C VAL A 40 -4.67 7.54 -9.53
N TRP A 41 -3.51 6.90 -9.54
CA TRP A 41 -3.31 5.64 -10.24
C TRP A 41 -4.07 4.48 -9.59
N GLY A 42 -4.28 4.52 -8.28
CA GLY A 42 -5.14 3.56 -7.57
C GLY A 42 -6.60 3.69 -8.01
N ALA A 43 -7.12 4.92 -8.10
CA ALA A 43 -8.47 5.19 -8.62
C ALA A 43 -8.62 4.76 -10.09
N VAL A 44 -7.59 5.00 -10.92
CA VAL A 44 -7.56 4.52 -12.31
C VAL A 44 -7.56 2.99 -12.36
N GLY A 45 -6.75 2.33 -11.52
CA GLY A 45 -6.72 0.88 -11.41
C GLY A 45 -8.05 0.28 -10.96
N PHE A 46 -8.73 0.93 -10.01
CA PHE A 46 -10.10 0.59 -9.61
C PHE A 46 -11.05 0.69 -10.81
N ALA A 47 -11.10 1.84 -11.49
CA ALA A 47 -12.03 2.07 -12.59
C ALA A 47 -11.81 1.08 -13.75
N LEU A 48 -10.56 0.83 -14.14
CA LEU A 48 -10.21 -0.12 -15.20
C LEU A 48 -10.59 -1.55 -14.83
N ALA A 49 -10.25 -2.00 -13.62
CA ALA A 49 -10.63 -3.33 -13.15
C ALA A 49 -12.16 -3.47 -13.09
N PHE A 50 -12.85 -2.47 -12.52
CA PHE A 50 -14.31 -2.47 -12.38
C PHE A 50 -15.02 -2.55 -13.73
N VAL A 51 -14.61 -1.71 -14.70
CA VAL A 51 -15.16 -1.73 -16.06
C VAL A 51 -14.84 -3.04 -16.79
N SER A 52 -13.69 -3.66 -16.53
CA SER A 52 -13.35 -4.95 -17.14
C SER A 52 -14.32 -6.07 -16.73
N PHE A 53 -14.80 -6.04 -15.48
CA PHE A 53 -15.84 -6.96 -15.01
C PHE A 53 -17.21 -6.70 -15.65
N ASP A 54 -17.49 -5.48 -16.14
CA ASP A 54 -18.72 -5.17 -16.89
C ASP A 54 -18.64 -5.57 -18.36
N LEU A 55 -17.47 -5.42 -18.97
CA LEU A 55 -17.29 -5.64 -20.42
C LEU A 55 -17.07 -7.09 -20.79
N LEU A 56 -16.50 -7.88 -19.89
CA LEU A 56 -16.20 -9.28 -20.15
C LEU A 56 -17.39 -10.16 -19.71
N PRO A 57 -17.88 -11.07 -20.55
CA PRO A 57 -18.92 -12.01 -20.17
C PRO A 57 -18.35 -13.02 -19.18
N VAL A 58 -18.38 -12.68 -17.90
CA VAL A 58 -17.95 -13.56 -16.82
C VAL A 58 -19.09 -14.53 -16.50
N SER A 59 -19.24 -15.56 -17.32
CA SER A 59 -20.34 -16.54 -17.22
C SER A 59 -20.07 -17.65 -16.19
N ASP A 60 -18.81 -17.85 -15.80
CA ASP A 60 -18.39 -18.84 -14.82
C ASP A 60 -17.38 -18.28 -13.80
N GLY A 61 -17.26 -18.96 -12.66
CA GLY A 61 -16.35 -18.56 -11.59
C GLY A 61 -14.87 -18.61 -11.98
N GLY A 62 -14.52 -19.43 -12.99
CA GLY A 62 -13.16 -19.55 -13.50
C GLY A 62 -12.69 -18.26 -14.19
N THR A 63 -13.51 -17.71 -15.08
CA THR A 63 -13.20 -16.46 -15.78
C THR A 63 -13.10 -15.28 -14.80
N ALA A 64 -13.97 -15.24 -13.77
CA ALA A 64 -13.94 -14.23 -12.72
C ALA A 64 -12.62 -14.24 -11.95
N ALA A 65 -12.16 -15.45 -11.57
CA ALA A 65 -10.92 -15.64 -10.83
C ALA A 65 -9.70 -15.20 -11.65
N TRP A 66 -9.65 -15.52 -12.95
CA TRP A 66 -8.57 -15.08 -13.84
C TRP A 66 -8.53 -13.56 -14.00
N LEU A 67 -9.68 -12.92 -14.16
CA LEU A 67 -9.76 -11.46 -14.27
C LEU A 67 -9.31 -10.79 -12.97
N ALA A 68 -9.77 -11.31 -11.81
CA ALA A 68 -9.35 -10.87 -10.50
C ALA A 68 -7.83 -11.00 -10.29
N ALA A 69 -7.28 -12.17 -10.61
CA ALA A 69 -5.84 -12.43 -10.50
C ALA A 69 -5.03 -11.50 -11.41
N THR A 70 -5.51 -11.25 -12.63
CA THR A 70 -4.86 -10.35 -13.59
C THR A 70 -4.86 -8.91 -13.08
N ALA A 71 -6.00 -8.42 -12.58
CA ALA A 71 -6.10 -7.07 -12.01
C ALA A 71 -5.15 -6.90 -10.81
N VAL A 72 -5.07 -7.90 -9.94
CA VAL A 72 -4.16 -7.89 -8.78
C VAL A 72 -2.70 -7.94 -9.22
N ALA A 73 -2.36 -8.77 -10.20
CA ALA A 73 -0.99 -8.89 -10.71
C ALA A 73 -0.51 -7.59 -11.37
N VAL A 74 -1.36 -6.95 -12.19
CA VAL A 74 -1.05 -5.65 -12.82
C VAL A 74 -0.90 -4.56 -11.74
N GLY A 75 -1.76 -4.56 -10.72
CA GLY A 75 -1.60 -3.68 -9.55
C GLY A 75 -0.30 -3.91 -8.80
N ALA A 76 0.10 -5.17 -8.58
CA ALA A 76 1.37 -5.48 -7.91
C ALA A 76 2.57 -4.96 -8.72
N LEU A 77 2.56 -5.11 -10.05
CA LEU A 77 3.59 -4.60 -10.94
C LEU A 77 3.65 -3.07 -10.94
N GLY A 78 2.50 -2.40 -10.95
CA GLY A 78 2.42 -0.94 -10.83
C GLY A 78 3.00 -0.45 -9.50
N ALA A 79 2.74 -1.15 -8.39
CA ALA A 79 3.32 -0.85 -7.08
C ALA A 79 4.85 -1.03 -7.08
N VAL A 80 5.36 -2.09 -7.70
CA VAL A 80 6.81 -2.32 -7.87
C VAL A 80 7.46 -1.17 -8.65
N ALA A 81 6.84 -0.76 -9.76
CA ALA A 81 7.34 0.35 -10.58
C ALA A 81 7.35 1.67 -9.81
N MET A 82 6.33 1.95 -9.01
CA MET A 82 6.28 3.10 -8.11
C MET A 82 7.42 3.07 -7.08
N ALA A 83 7.61 1.96 -6.39
CA ALA A 83 8.67 1.82 -5.38
C ALA A 83 10.08 1.97 -5.98
N ARG A 84 10.27 1.52 -7.23
CA ARG A 84 11.51 1.71 -7.98
C ARG A 84 11.83 3.20 -8.20
N ILE A 85 10.83 4.06 -8.33
CA ILE A 85 10.97 5.51 -8.54
C ILE A 85 11.15 6.26 -7.19
N GLY A 86 11.16 5.54 -6.05
CA GLY A 86 11.43 6.11 -4.73
C GLY A 86 10.18 6.39 -3.88
N THR A 87 9.02 5.83 -4.25
CA THR A 87 7.83 5.94 -3.38
C THR A 87 7.92 5.02 -2.17
N GLY A 88 7.22 5.39 -1.09
CA GLY A 88 7.19 4.60 0.14
C GLY A 88 6.27 3.38 0.08
N ALA A 89 6.35 2.55 1.12
CA ALA A 89 5.50 1.37 1.27
C ALA A 89 4.00 1.71 1.42
N LEU A 90 3.66 2.84 2.06
CA LEU A 90 2.27 3.30 2.21
C LEU A 90 1.65 3.72 0.87
N PRO A 91 2.30 4.55 0.03
CA PRO A 91 1.84 4.79 -1.34
C PRO A 91 1.64 3.51 -2.16
N CYS A 92 2.53 2.52 -2.04
CA CYS A 92 2.38 1.24 -2.74
C CYS A 92 1.13 0.46 -2.28
N THR A 93 0.89 0.46 -0.97
CA THR A 93 -0.31 -0.13 -0.36
C THR A 93 -1.58 0.58 -0.84
N LEU A 94 -1.57 1.92 -0.81
CA LEU A 94 -2.70 2.74 -1.25
C LEU A 94 -3.02 2.54 -2.75
N PHE A 95 -1.99 2.45 -3.59
CA PHE A 95 -2.15 2.17 -5.00
C PHE A 95 -2.84 0.80 -5.22
N MET A 96 -2.39 -0.22 -4.48
CA MET A 96 -2.91 -1.58 -4.60
C MET A 96 -4.37 -1.72 -4.13
N TYR A 97 -4.81 -0.86 -3.22
CA TYR A 97 -6.19 -0.85 -2.71
C TYR A 97 -7.22 -0.67 -3.83
N GLY A 98 -6.93 0.14 -4.86
CA GLY A 98 -7.87 0.40 -5.96
C GLY A 98 -8.26 -0.86 -6.74
N PRO A 99 -7.30 -1.53 -7.42
CA PRO A 99 -7.56 -2.79 -8.10
C PRO A 99 -8.16 -3.87 -7.18
N ALA A 100 -7.69 -3.96 -5.93
CA ALA A 100 -8.22 -4.94 -4.97
C ALA A 100 -9.68 -4.65 -4.57
N ALA A 101 -10.05 -3.39 -4.40
CA ALA A 101 -11.43 -2.98 -4.09
C ALA A 101 -12.38 -3.25 -5.25
N ALA A 102 -11.93 -3.02 -6.50
CA ALA A 102 -12.72 -3.36 -7.68
C ALA A 102 -13.00 -4.87 -7.77
N VAL A 103 -11.99 -5.70 -7.52
CA VAL A 103 -12.14 -7.15 -7.43
C VAL A 103 -13.12 -7.52 -6.33
N GLY A 104 -12.90 -7.05 -5.10
CA GLY A 104 -13.77 -7.37 -3.96
C GLY A 104 -15.24 -7.02 -4.19
N LEU A 105 -15.52 -5.82 -4.75
CA LEU A 105 -16.89 -5.40 -5.06
C LEU A 105 -17.55 -6.24 -6.16
N ARG A 106 -16.78 -6.86 -7.06
CA ARG A 106 -17.33 -7.63 -8.19
C ARG A 106 -17.34 -9.15 -7.97
N THR A 107 -16.50 -9.66 -7.08
CA THR A 107 -16.44 -11.10 -6.80
C THR A 107 -17.28 -11.51 -5.60
N VAL A 108 -17.58 -10.61 -4.66
CA VAL A 108 -18.26 -10.96 -3.39
C VAL A 108 -19.79 -10.95 -3.50
N GLU A 109 -20.41 -10.14 -4.36
CA GLU A 109 -21.71 -10.43 -5.01
C GLU A 109 -22.02 -9.32 -6.05
N PRO A 110 -22.48 -9.66 -7.26
CA PRO A 110 -22.84 -8.68 -8.29
C PRO A 110 -24.03 -7.76 -7.94
N ARG A 111 -24.73 -7.98 -6.82
CA ARG A 111 -26.00 -7.32 -6.44
C ARG A 111 -25.88 -6.24 -5.36
N TYR A 112 -24.67 -5.93 -4.88
CA TYR A 112 -24.46 -5.00 -3.76
C TYR A 112 -24.78 -3.53 -4.05
N LEU A 113 -24.97 -3.15 -5.31
CA LEU A 113 -25.18 -1.74 -5.69
C LEU A 113 -26.66 -1.34 -5.80
N ASP A 114 -27.60 -2.30 -5.74
CA ASP A 114 -28.99 -2.01 -6.09
C ASP A 114 -29.91 -1.65 -4.91
N ALA A 115 -29.58 -1.94 -3.63
CA ALA A 115 -30.51 -1.63 -2.53
C ALA A 115 -30.01 -1.66 -1.06
N LEU A 116 -28.71 -1.80 -0.75
CA LEU A 116 -28.29 -2.06 0.65
C LEU A 116 -27.66 -0.85 1.37
N PRO A 117 -27.84 -0.74 2.70
CA PRO A 117 -27.21 0.29 3.51
C PRO A 117 -25.68 0.19 3.43
N ALA A 118 -24.99 1.32 3.53
CA ALA A 118 -23.54 1.48 3.32
C ALA A 118 -22.65 0.47 4.08
N GLY A 119 -23.16 -0.19 5.13
CA GLY A 119 -22.46 -1.24 5.87
C GLY A 119 -22.12 -2.51 5.07
N ALA A 120 -22.88 -2.85 4.02
CA ALA A 120 -22.63 -4.08 3.24
C ALA A 120 -21.34 -4.03 2.39
N ALA A 121 -20.91 -2.82 2.00
CA ALA A 121 -19.64 -2.63 1.28
C ALA A 121 -18.40 -2.71 2.20
N VAL A 122 -18.58 -2.68 3.53
CA VAL A 122 -17.46 -2.64 4.47
C VAL A 122 -16.67 -3.94 4.44
N GLU A 123 -17.34 -5.08 4.33
CA GLU A 123 -16.70 -6.40 4.27
C GLU A 123 -15.77 -6.55 3.05
N PRO A 124 -16.20 -6.34 1.79
CA PRO A 124 -15.31 -6.44 0.64
C PRO A 124 -14.20 -5.38 0.64
N LEU A 125 -14.47 -4.18 1.16
CA LEU A 125 -13.44 -3.13 1.27
C LEU A 125 -12.40 -3.47 2.34
N ALA A 126 -12.80 -4.12 3.45
CA ALA A 126 -11.87 -4.59 4.46
C ALA A 126 -10.96 -5.71 3.91
N VAL A 127 -11.52 -6.64 3.14
CA VAL A 127 -10.72 -7.67 2.43
C VAL A 127 -9.76 -7.02 1.44
N ALA A 128 -10.22 -6.05 0.66
CA ALA A 128 -9.36 -5.30 -0.26
C ALA A 128 -8.21 -4.58 0.46
N ALA A 129 -8.47 -3.99 1.62
CA ALA A 129 -7.45 -3.38 2.45
C ALA A 129 -6.43 -4.43 2.97
N ALA A 130 -6.89 -5.61 3.38
CA ALA A 130 -6.00 -6.70 3.80
C ALA A 130 -5.11 -7.20 2.65
N VAL A 131 -5.67 -7.36 1.45
CA VAL A 131 -4.91 -7.72 0.23
C VAL A 131 -3.88 -6.65 -0.09
N ALA A 132 -4.28 -5.37 -0.05
CA ALA A 132 -3.37 -4.25 -0.29
C ALA A 132 -2.23 -4.21 0.73
N LEU A 133 -2.51 -4.46 2.02
CA LEU A 133 -1.50 -4.52 3.08
C LEU A 133 -0.56 -5.72 2.95
N ALA A 134 -1.01 -6.83 2.37
CA ALA A 134 -0.14 -7.98 2.10
C ALA A 134 0.78 -7.73 0.90
N ILE A 135 0.24 -7.18 -0.19
CA ILE A 135 0.95 -7.03 -1.46
C ILE A 135 1.79 -5.75 -1.51
N GLY A 136 1.28 -4.63 -1.02
CA GLY A 136 1.92 -3.32 -1.10
C GLY A 136 3.35 -3.30 -0.54
N PRO A 137 3.59 -3.79 0.69
CA PRO A 137 4.93 -3.88 1.26
C PRO A 137 5.85 -4.84 0.50
N ALA A 138 5.32 -5.96 0.00
CA ALA A 138 6.10 -6.92 -0.79
C ALA A 138 6.56 -6.29 -2.11
N SER A 139 5.65 -5.62 -2.83
CA SER A 139 5.96 -4.85 -4.03
C SER A 139 6.97 -3.73 -3.76
N TYR A 140 6.88 -3.07 -2.60
CA TYR A 140 7.84 -2.06 -2.18
C TYR A 140 9.25 -2.66 -2.05
N VAL A 141 9.40 -3.77 -1.32
CA VAL A 141 10.70 -4.43 -1.15
C VAL A 141 11.28 -4.84 -2.50
N VAL A 142 10.46 -5.47 -3.35
CA VAL A 142 10.90 -5.89 -4.70
C VAL A 142 11.33 -4.69 -5.54
N GLY A 143 10.55 -3.61 -5.55
CA GLY A 143 10.88 -2.38 -6.30
C GLY A 143 12.16 -1.70 -5.83
N ARG A 144 12.44 -1.74 -4.53
CA ARG A 144 13.68 -1.21 -3.95
C ARG A 144 14.90 -2.07 -4.28
N VAL A 145 14.75 -3.39 -4.34
CA VAL A 145 15.84 -4.32 -4.72
C VAL A 145 16.29 -4.09 -6.17
N ILE A 146 15.37 -3.78 -7.07
CA ILE A 146 15.65 -3.56 -8.50
C ILE A 146 15.93 -2.08 -8.85
N ALA A 147 15.93 -1.18 -7.87
CA ALA A 147 16.19 0.23 -8.09
C ALA A 147 17.69 0.44 -8.42
N PRO A 148 18.02 1.40 -9.32
CA PRO A 148 19.42 1.76 -9.59
C PRO A 148 20.14 2.18 -8.30
N ALA A 149 21.43 1.82 -8.18
CA ALA A 149 22.25 2.15 -7.01
C ALA A 149 22.59 3.65 -6.91
N ASP A 150 22.44 4.39 -8.01
CA ASP A 150 22.81 5.79 -8.12
C ASP A 150 21.54 6.66 -8.07
N GLY A 151 21.28 7.22 -6.89
CA GLY A 151 20.34 8.32 -6.64
C GLY A 151 21.03 9.39 -5.82
#